data_AF-A0A4P7JBD9-F1
#
_entry.id   AF-A0A4P7JBD9-F1
#
_cell.length_a   1.000
_cell.length_b   1.000
_cell.length_c   1.000
_cell.angle_alpha   90.00
_cell.angle_beta   90.00
_cell.angle_gamma   90.00
#
_symmetry.space_group_name_H-M   'P 1'
#
loop_
_entity.id
_entity.type
_entity.pdbx_description
1 polymer ?
#
loop_
_entity_poly.entity_id
_entity_poly.type
_entity_poly.pdbx_seq_one_letter_code
_entity_poly.pdbx_strand_id
1 'polypeptide(L)'
;MSECFRQFFRDESGSISVDWVVLTAAAVGMAIAATEVVQSGLDDLASDLEAQLRTQQISDSFVQFTPAHFEALYEDGTLTAEQASDLFDVANELTNADILTRLEDGINEMNNGTLTDAEMAELVAVASVAYQRNIVDDAVIEHYFGVNSNAGDATA
;
A
#
# COMPACT_ATOMS: atom_id res chain seq x y z
N MET A 1 -48.43 -11.65 -52.90
CA MET A 1 -47.21 -11.72 -52.07
C MET A 1 -46.09 -12.44 -52.84
N SER A 2 -45.74 -12.08 -54.08
CA SER A 2 -45.48 -13.23 -54.98
C SER A 2 -44.54 -13.13 -56.17
N GLU A 3 -43.60 -12.19 -56.27
CA GLU A 3 -42.54 -12.36 -57.30
C GLU A 3 -41.12 -12.36 -56.70
N CYS A 4 -40.69 -11.30 -55.99
CA CYS A 4 -39.34 -11.30 -55.38
C CYS A 4 -39.11 -12.44 -54.37
N PHE A 5 -40.07 -12.70 -53.48
CA PHE A 5 -39.97 -13.79 -52.50
C PHE A 5 -40.00 -15.18 -53.17
N ARG A 6 -40.73 -15.33 -54.28
CA ARG A 6 -40.78 -16.59 -55.04
C ARG A 6 -39.52 -16.82 -55.86
N GLN A 7 -38.92 -15.76 -56.41
CA GLN A 7 -37.61 -15.80 -57.08
C GLN A 7 -36.50 -16.10 -56.08
N PHE A 8 -36.52 -15.51 -54.89
CA PHE A 8 -35.53 -15.76 -53.84
C PHE A 8 -35.47 -17.24 -53.40
N PHE A 9 -36.63 -17.89 -53.20
CA PHE A 9 -36.68 -19.34 -52.91
C PHE A 9 -36.33 -20.23 -54.10
N ARG A 10 -36.30 -19.70 -55.33
CA ARG A 10 -36.02 -20.44 -56.56
C ARG A 10 -34.60 -20.21 -57.08
N ASP A 11 -33.83 -19.32 -56.46
CA ASP A 11 -32.51 -18.90 -56.91
C ASP A 11 -31.40 -19.58 -56.10
N GLU A 12 -30.87 -20.69 -56.62
CA GLU A 12 -29.80 -21.47 -55.97
C GLU A 12 -28.46 -20.72 -55.94
N SER A 13 -28.25 -19.74 -56.83
CA SER A 13 -26.97 -19.02 -56.95
C SER A 13 -26.72 -18.06 -55.78
N GLY A 14 -27.78 -17.56 -55.13
CA GLY A 14 -27.71 -16.67 -53.96
C GLY A 14 -27.64 -17.41 -52.62
N SER A 15 -27.81 -18.73 -52.60
CA SER A 15 -27.82 -19.52 -51.36
C SER A 15 -26.46 -19.51 -50.63
N ILE A 16 -25.37 -19.53 -51.40
CA ILE A 16 -23.99 -19.54 -50.89
C ILE A 16 -23.57 -18.20 -50.28
N SER A 17 -24.06 -17.08 -50.82
CA SER A 17 -23.76 -15.76 -50.24
C SER A 17 -24.54 -15.53 -48.95
N VAL A 18 -25.74 -16.09 -48.83
CA VAL A 18 -26.54 -16.05 -47.59
C VAL A 18 -25.87 -16.86 -46.47
N ASP A 19 -25.32 -18.04 -46.76
CA ASP A 19 -24.61 -18.86 -45.76
C ASP A 19 -23.41 -18.12 -45.15
N TRP A 20 -22.60 -17.44 -45.98
CA TRP A 20 -21.46 -16.69 -45.49
C TRP A 20 -21.85 -15.50 -44.60
N VAL A 21 -22.97 -14.83 -44.91
CA VAL A 21 -23.51 -13.76 -44.07
C VAL A 21 -24.04 -14.32 -42.74
N VAL A 22 -24.70 -15.48 -42.75
CA VAL A 22 -25.20 -16.11 -41.52
C VAL A 22 -24.05 -16.59 -40.64
N LEU A 23 -22.99 -17.18 -41.21
CA LEU A 23 -21.82 -17.62 -40.46
C LEU A 23 -21.04 -16.46 -39.84
N THR A 24 -20.86 -15.35 -40.57
CA THR A 24 -20.21 -14.15 -40.04
C THR A 24 -21.07 -13.45 -38.99
N ALA A 25 -22.40 -13.39 -39.18
CA ALA A 25 -23.32 -12.88 -38.16
C ALA A 25 -23.28 -13.74 -36.88
N ALA A 26 -23.21 -15.07 -37.01
CA ALA A 26 -23.05 -15.97 -35.87
C ALA A 26 -21.70 -15.75 -35.16
N ALA A 27 -20.61 -15.54 -35.90
CA ALA A 27 -19.30 -15.24 -35.34
C ALA A 27 -19.28 -13.92 -34.56
N VAL A 28 -19.91 -12.87 -35.08
CA VAL A 28 -20.04 -11.58 -34.37
C VAL A 28 -20.89 -11.72 -33.12
N GLY A 29 -22.00 -12.48 -33.17
CA GLY A 29 -22.81 -12.78 -32.00
C GLY A 29 -22.05 -13.48 -30.88
N MET A 30 -21.21 -14.47 -31.24
CA MET A 30 -20.33 -15.13 -30.27
C MET A 30 -19.26 -14.19 -29.69
N ALA A 31 -18.70 -13.29 -30.51
CA ALA A 31 -17.71 -12.32 -30.04
C ALA A 31 -18.29 -11.34 -29.01
N ILE A 32 -19.54 -10.89 -29.22
CA ILE A 32 -20.24 -10.02 -28.26
C ILE A 32 -20.47 -10.78 -26.95
N ALA A 33 -20.95 -12.02 -27.01
CA ALA A 33 -21.18 -12.85 -25.82
C ALA A 33 -19.87 -13.15 -25.05
N ALA A 34 -18.78 -13.43 -25.76
CA ALA A 34 -17.47 -13.66 -25.14
C ALA A 34 -16.93 -12.40 -24.46
N THR A 35 -17.25 -11.22 -24.99
CA THR A 35 -16.81 -9.95 -24.43
C THR A 35 -17.39 -9.70 -23.04
N GLU A 36 -18.66 -10.08 -22.79
CA GLU A 36 -19.27 -9.98 -21.46
C GLU A 36 -18.53 -10.83 -20.43
N VAL A 37 -18.15 -12.06 -20.79
CA VAL A 37 -17.40 -12.97 -19.90
C VAL A 37 -16.00 -12.40 -19.60
N VAL A 38 -15.32 -11.86 -20.60
CA VAL A 38 -14.00 -11.23 -20.41
C VAL A 38 -14.11 -9.99 -19.52
N GLN A 39 -15.10 -9.13 -19.74
CA GLN A 39 -15.31 -7.93 -18.92
C GLN A 39 -15.56 -8.31 -17.46
N SER A 40 -16.45 -9.26 -17.19
CA SER A 40 -16.69 -9.75 -15.83
C SER A 40 -15.41 -10.26 -15.18
N GLY A 41 -14.62 -11.07 -15.88
CA GLY A 41 -13.36 -11.58 -15.33
C GLY A 41 -12.30 -10.49 -15.09
N LEU A 42 -12.29 -9.43 -15.90
CA LEU A 42 -11.42 -8.27 -15.69
C LEU A 42 -11.88 -7.42 -14.50
N ASP A 43 -13.18 -7.22 -14.34
CA ASP A 43 -13.75 -6.49 -13.21
C ASP A 43 -13.50 -7.21 -11.89
N ASP A 44 -13.68 -8.54 -11.87
CA ASP A 44 -13.38 -9.38 -10.71
C ASP A 44 -11.88 -9.29 -10.36
N LEU A 45 -10.99 -9.42 -11.35
CA LEU A 45 -9.55 -9.27 -11.15
C LEU A 45 -9.17 -7.87 -10.66
N ALA A 46 -9.78 -6.82 -11.23
CA ALA A 46 -9.52 -5.45 -10.80
C ALA A 46 -9.98 -5.22 -9.36
N SER A 47 -11.14 -5.78 -8.97
CA SER A 47 -11.64 -5.71 -7.61
C SER A 47 -10.76 -6.48 -6.63
N ASP A 48 -10.30 -7.68 -7.00
CA ASP A 48 -9.36 -8.46 -6.19
C ASP A 48 -8.01 -7.74 -6.03
N LEU A 49 -7.50 -7.11 -7.10
CA LEU A 49 -6.30 -6.30 -7.04
C LEU A 49 -6.49 -5.07 -6.16
N GLU A 50 -7.63 -4.37 -6.26
CA GLU A 50 -7.95 -3.26 -5.38
C GLU A 50 -8.04 -3.71 -3.92
N ALA A 51 -8.69 -4.84 -3.64
CA ALA A 51 -8.79 -5.40 -2.31
C ALA A 51 -7.42 -5.76 -1.75
N GLN A 52 -6.56 -6.42 -2.54
CA GLN A 52 -5.21 -6.76 -2.13
C GLN A 52 -4.34 -5.52 -1.92
N LEU A 53 -4.42 -4.52 -2.80
CA LEU A 53 -3.70 -3.26 -2.65
C LEU A 53 -4.20 -2.47 -1.46
N ARG A 54 -5.50 -2.46 -1.17
CA ARG A 54 -6.04 -1.86 0.04
C ARG A 54 -5.57 -2.61 1.27
N THR A 55 -5.63 -3.94 1.30
CA THR A 55 -5.12 -4.73 2.44
C THR A 55 -3.61 -4.54 2.64
N GLN A 56 -2.82 -4.38 1.57
CA GLN A 56 -1.38 -4.14 1.67
C GLN A 56 -1.03 -2.68 1.97
N GLN A 57 -1.71 -1.70 1.38
CA GLN A 57 -1.55 -0.28 1.73
C GLN A 57 -2.13 0.05 3.12
N ILE A 58 -3.08 -0.75 3.63
CA ILE A 58 -3.64 -0.65 4.98
C ILE A 58 -2.97 -1.67 5.92
N SER A 59 -2.01 -2.47 5.44
CA SER A 59 -1.01 -3.08 6.32
C SER A 59 -0.03 -1.98 6.75
N ASP A 60 -0.58 -1.08 7.55
CA ASP A 60 -0.01 -0.34 8.68
C ASP A 60 0.69 -1.28 9.69
N SER A 61 1.10 -2.47 9.26
CA SER A 61 1.76 -3.52 10.05
C SER A 61 3.25 -3.60 9.76
N PHE A 62 3.80 -2.69 8.95
CA PHE A 62 5.26 -2.60 8.79
C PHE A 62 5.90 -1.81 9.93
N VAL A 63 5.11 -0.97 10.61
CA VAL A 63 5.57 -0.07 11.66
C VAL A 63 4.55 -0.09 12.80
N GLN A 64 4.91 -0.70 13.92
CA GLN A 64 4.08 -0.82 15.11
C GLN A 64 4.67 0.02 16.25
N PHE A 65 3.80 0.70 17.01
CA PHE A 65 4.23 1.38 18.21
C PHE A 65 4.86 0.38 19.19
N THR A 66 6.12 0.63 19.53
CA THR A 66 6.92 -0.21 20.43
C THR A 66 7.24 0.61 21.69
N PRO A 67 6.50 0.40 22.81
CA PRO A 67 6.65 1.22 24.00
C PRO A 67 8.06 1.25 24.57
N ALA A 68 8.79 0.14 24.49
CA ALA A 68 10.12 0.02 25.05
C ALA A 68 11.20 0.87 24.35
N HIS A 69 10.94 1.38 23.14
CA HIS A 69 11.82 2.39 22.53
C HIS A 69 11.81 3.73 23.28
N PHE A 70 10.80 3.95 24.13
CA PHE A 70 10.60 5.17 24.89
C PHE A 70 10.84 5.00 26.39
N GLU A 71 11.35 3.84 26.84
CA GLU A 71 11.48 3.51 28.26
C GLU A 71 12.28 4.56 29.04
N ALA A 72 13.40 5.02 28.48
CA ALA A 72 14.23 6.06 29.09
C ALA A 72 13.48 7.39 29.30
N LEU A 73 12.53 7.71 28.41
CA LEU A 73 11.71 8.93 28.48
C LEU A 73 10.57 8.77 29.48
N TYR A 74 10.03 7.56 29.65
CA TYR A 74 9.07 7.26 30.70
C TYR A 74 9.70 7.32 32.09
N GLU A 75 10.91 6.79 32.26
CA GLU A 75 11.64 6.82 33.54
C GLU A 75 11.98 8.25 33.99
N ASP A 76 12.32 9.13 33.04
CA ASP A 76 12.58 10.56 33.31
C ASP A 76 11.30 11.39 33.51
N GLY A 77 10.13 10.79 33.26
CA GLY A 77 8.83 11.45 33.39
C GLY A 77 8.59 12.53 32.33
N THR A 78 9.36 12.53 31.25
CA THR A 78 9.23 13.47 30.13
C THR A 78 8.04 13.13 29.24
N LEU A 79 7.66 11.85 29.17
CA LEU A 79 6.48 11.37 28.46
C LEU A 79 5.63 10.37 29.23
N THR A 80 4.35 10.34 28.85
CA THR A 80 3.45 9.22 29.12
C THR A 80 3.36 8.28 27.91
N ALA A 81 2.90 7.05 28.13
CA ALA A 81 2.68 6.10 27.04
C ALA A 81 1.69 6.59 25.97
N GLU A 82 0.71 7.42 26.36
CA GLU A 82 -0.24 8.03 25.43
C GLU A 82 0.46 9.06 24.53
N GLN A 83 1.25 9.95 25.12
CA GLN A 83 2.03 10.94 24.36
C GLN A 83 3.05 10.30 23.42
N ALA A 84 3.69 9.20 23.84
CA ALA A 84 4.63 8.48 22.99
C ALA A 84 3.95 7.80 21.81
N SER A 85 2.74 7.26 22.00
CA SER A 85 1.92 6.73 20.90
C SER A 85 1.55 7.83 19.91
N ASP A 86 1.10 8.98 20.40
CA ASP A 86 0.74 10.12 19.54
C ASP A 86 1.95 10.62 18.71
N LEU A 87 3.12 10.74 19.34
CA LEU A 87 4.35 11.12 18.64
C LEU A 87 4.77 10.09 17.60
N PHE A 88 4.59 8.81 17.90
CA PHE A 88 4.88 7.74 16.96
C PHE A 88 3.96 7.79 15.74
N ASP A 89 2.66 8.04 15.93
CA ASP A 89 1.70 8.18 14.84
C ASP A 89 2.10 9.36 13.92
N VAL A 90 2.44 10.51 14.52
CA VAL A 90 2.96 11.67 13.77
C VAL A 90 4.25 11.33 13.02
N ALA A 91 5.15 10.55 13.62
CA ALA A 91 6.39 10.13 12.96
C ALA A 91 6.14 9.14 11.82
N ASN A 92 5.13 8.26 11.93
CA ASN A 92 4.79 7.27 10.91
C ASN A 92 4.19 7.93 9.65
N GLU A 93 3.50 9.07 9.82
CA GLU A 93 2.97 9.87 8.70
C GLU A 93 4.07 10.53 7.84
N LEU A 94 5.32 10.55 8.30
CA LEU A 94 6.42 11.21 7.59
C LEU A 94 6.92 10.43 6.38
N THR A 95 7.42 11.20 5.41
CA THR A 95 8.13 10.62 4.26
C THR A 95 9.53 10.16 4.67
N ASN A 96 10.11 9.20 3.93
CA ASN A 96 11.48 8.75 4.19
C ASN A 96 12.50 9.92 4.16
N ALA A 97 12.27 10.91 3.30
CA ALA A 97 13.14 12.08 3.17
C ALA A 97 13.05 12.98 4.40
N ASP A 98 11.83 13.21 4.92
CA ASP A 98 11.62 14.01 6.12
C ASP A 98 12.19 13.32 7.36
N ILE A 99 12.04 11.99 7.47
CA ILE A 99 12.63 11.17 8.53
C ILE A 99 14.15 11.33 8.54
N LEU A 100 14.81 11.19 7.39
CA LEU A 100 16.26 11.36 7.28
C LEU A 100 16.72 12.76 7.70
N THR A 101 16.00 13.79 7.24
CA THR A 101 16.31 15.19 7.57
C THR A 101 16.19 15.43 9.08
N ARG A 102 15.10 14.97 9.69
CA ARG A 102 14.90 15.12 11.15
C ARG A 102 15.93 14.37 11.98
N LEU A 103 16.33 13.16 11.56
CA LEU A 103 17.38 12.42 12.24
C LEU A 103 18.73 13.13 12.12
N GLU A 104 19.06 13.66 10.95
CA GLU A 104 20.31 14.41 10.75
C GLU A 104 20.36 15.67 11.62
N ASP A 105 19.33 16.51 11.56
CA ASP A 105 19.25 17.75 12.34
C ASP A 105 19.23 17.45 13.85
N GLY A 106 18.41 16.50 14.28
CA GLY A 106 18.29 16.12 15.69
C GLY A 106 19.57 15.51 16.27
N ILE A 107 20.30 14.68 15.51
CA ILE A 107 21.61 14.15 15.93
C ILE A 107 22.63 15.29 16.04
N ASN A 108 22.62 16.26 15.12
CA ASN A 108 23.49 17.43 15.20
C ASN A 108 23.20 18.30 16.43
N GLU A 109 21.93 18.54 16.73
CA GLU A 109 21.50 19.28 17.92
C GLU A 109 21.82 18.55 19.22
N MET A 110 21.65 17.22 19.25
CA MET A 110 22.05 16.38 20.37
C MET A 110 23.57 16.46 20.63
N ASN A 111 24.39 16.37 19.58
CA ASN A 111 25.84 16.50 19.68
C ASN A 111 26.29 17.90 20.13
N ASN A 112 25.51 18.92 19.79
CA ASN A 112 25.75 20.31 20.21
C ASN A 112 25.17 20.63 21.60
N GLY A 113 24.41 19.72 22.20
CA GLY A 113 23.75 19.89 23.50
C GLY A 113 22.65 20.96 23.48
N THR A 114 22.06 21.25 22.32
CA THR A 114 21.01 22.26 22.15
C THR A 114 19.61 21.67 22.10
N LEU A 115 19.50 20.34 21.99
CA LEU A 115 18.24 19.61 21.90
C LEU A 115 17.49 19.65 23.24
N THR A 116 16.19 19.97 23.20
CA THR A 116 15.32 19.94 24.37
C THR A 116 14.77 18.53 24.64
N ASP A 117 14.30 18.28 25.86
CA ASP A 117 13.72 16.98 26.24
C ASP A 117 12.48 16.62 25.41
N ALA A 118 11.70 17.62 25.01
CA ALA A 118 10.54 17.44 24.13
C ALA A 118 10.98 17.06 22.69
N GLU A 119 12.00 17.71 22.16
CA GLU A 119 12.52 17.39 20.82
C GLU A 119 13.23 16.03 20.80
N MET A 120 13.87 15.62 21.90
CA MET A 120 14.42 14.27 22.05
C MET A 120 13.33 13.20 21.90
N ALA A 121 12.15 13.44 22.47
CA ALA A 121 11.04 12.50 22.37
C ALA A 121 10.49 12.36 20.95
N GLU A 122 10.34 13.49 20.25
CA GLU A 122 10.00 13.49 18.84
C GLU A 122 11.05 12.74 18.01
N LEU A 123 12.33 12.96 18.32
CA LEU A 123 13.44 12.34 17.63
C LEU A 123 13.50 10.82 17.86
N VAL A 124 13.22 10.34 19.07
CA VAL A 124 13.09 8.90 19.39
C VAL A 124 11.92 8.26 18.64
N ALA A 125 10.78 8.96 18.53
CA ALA A 125 9.66 8.46 17.72
C ALA A 125 10.04 8.31 16.24
N VAL A 126 10.73 9.32 15.68
CA VAL A 126 11.25 9.27 14.30
C VAL A 126 12.27 8.14 14.13
N ALA A 127 13.17 7.93 15.10
CA ALA A 127 14.16 6.85 15.09
C ALA A 127 13.51 5.46 15.15
N SER A 128 12.48 5.29 15.97
CA SER A 128 11.68 4.06 16.07
C SER A 128 11.02 3.69 14.73
N VAL A 129 10.46 4.69 14.04
CA VAL A 129 9.88 4.52 12.70
C VAL A 129 10.97 4.23 11.67
N ALA A 130 12.11 4.92 11.73
CA ALA A 130 13.23 4.73 10.81
C ALA A 130 13.84 3.32 10.91
N TYR A 131 13.94 2.79 12.14
CA TYR A 131 14.38 1.42 12.42
C TYR A 131 13.44 0.41 11.75
N GLN A 132 12.14 0.50 12.04
CA GLN A 132 11.16 -0.43 11.48
C GLN A 132 11.05 -0.33 9.96
N ARG A 133 11.25 0.87 9.41
CA ARG A 133 11.23 1.10 7.97
C ARG A 133 12.55 0.78 7.26
N ASN A 134 13.59 0.38 7.99
CA ASN A 134 14.94 0.14 7.48
C ASN A 134 15.44 1.31 6.61
N ILE A 135 15.26 2.54 7.10
CA ILE A 135 15.65 3.78 6.42
C ILE A 135 17.11 4.12 6.70
N VAL A 136 17.58 3.81 7.91
CA VAL A 136 18.93 4.06 8.42
C VAL A 136 19.50 2.74 8.92
N ASP A 137 20.82 2.58 8.88
CA ASP A 137 21.50 1.41 9.44
C ASP A 137 21.16 1.24 10.92
N ASP A 138 20.69 0.04 11.29
CA ASP A 138 20.30 -0.33 12.65
C ASP A 138 21.38 0.01 13.68
N ALA A 139 22.67 -0.15 13.33
CA ALA A 139 23.77 0.12 14.25
C ALA A 139 23.89 1.61 14.61
N VAL A 140 23.51 2.51 13.69
CA VAL A 140 23.50 3.96 13.95
C VAL A 140 22.34 4.30 14.88
N ILE A 141 21.15 3.76 14.60
CA ILE A 141 19.95 4.02 15.39
C ILE A 141 20.10 3.47 16.81
N GLU A 142 20.64 2.26 16.97
CA GLU A 142 20.90 1.67 18.28
C GLU A 142 21.95 2.48 19.06
N HIS A 143 23.00 2.98 18.40
CA HIS A 143 24.04 3.79 19.06
C HIS A 143 23.50 5.12 19.62
N TYR A 144 22.63 5.80 18.87
CA TYR A 144 22.14 7.12 19.26
C TYR A 144 20.88 7.07 20.12
N PHE A 145 19.99 6.10 19.89
CA PHE A 145 18.66 6.07 20.49
C PHE A 145 18.38 4.83 21.33
N GLY A 146 19.25 3.82 21.31
CA GLY A 146 19.02 2.55 22.03
C GLY A 146 17.83 1.73 21.51
N VAL A 147 17.31 2.09 20.33
CA VAL A 147 16.19 1.42 19.67
C VAL A 147 16.68 0.12 19.03
N ASN A 148 16.09 -1.02 19.41
CA ASN A 148 16.46 -2.34 18.90
C ASN A 148 15.27 -3.31 18.89
N SER A 149 15.40 -4.42 18.16
CA SER A 149 14.37 -5.45 18.02
C SER A 149 13.99 -6.16 19.33
N ASN A 150 14.83 -6.11 20.37
CA ASN A 150 14.60 -6.79 21.64
C ASN A 150 13.74 -5.99 22.62
N ALA A 151 13.34 -4.76 22.25
CA ALA A 151 12.55 -3.89 23.10
C ALA A 151 11.18 -4.52 23.49
N GLY A 152 10.64 -5.44 22.68
CA GLY A 152 9.43 -6.21 23.00
C GLY A 152 9.63 -7.48 23.85
N ASP A 153 10.87 -7.95 24.04
CA ASP A 153 11.17 -9.26 24.67
C ASP A 153 11.63 -9.14 26.15
N ALA A 154 11.68 -7.92 26.70
CA ALA A 154 12.03 -7.68 28.11
C ALA A 154 10.87 -7.92 29.09
N THR A 155 9.94 -8.82 28.78
CA THR A 155 8.94 -9.34 29.73
C THR A 155 8.98 -10.87 29.78
N ALA A 156 9.99 -11.40 30.48
CA ALA A 156 9.97 -12.73 31.08
C ALA A 156 10.78 -12.73 32.39
#